data_AF-A0A970C050-F1
#
_entry.id   AF-A0A970C050-F1
#
_cell.length_a   1.000
_cell.length_b   1.000
_cell.length_c   1.000
_cell.angle_alpha   90.00
_cell.angle_beta   90.00
_cell.angle_gamma   90.00
#
_symmetry.space_group_name_H-M   'P 1'
#
loop_
_entity.id
_entity.type
_entity.pdbx_description
1 polymer ?
#
loop_
_entity_poly.entity_id
_entity_poly.type
_entity_poly.pdbx_seq_one_letter_code
_entity_poly.pdbx_strand_id
1 'polypeptide(L)'
;MSEHCTLRIDGREVTVPAGSTVLEAAGRLGIRIPTLCHRPGCRPLESCFVCAVQVVGQTRCVPSCAMPVQDGMEVITGSPEAAAARRTAVELLLSDHLGECLAPCELACPATWDIPGFMAAAAAGDVGRAAAIARAGLVLPTVLGYLCPAGCQKACRRGRRDEPVTIRDLHRFIGAAGGEAWELSDELAGRRVAVVGAGPAGLAAAVQFWRQGAACTLFDRRGALGGSLLEEDPAGLPREALAADTAAIEVLARAAGGTIELGTPVDNVPALREHFEAVILAVGDASPVADAPGVFPAGACRGKTGTAVRVIADGLAAARAAADYLRTGRVQAEPAPVNVRYGPLTDEEQAIVESRGSAAAAGPVASVAGARRQAGRCLLCGCREHDRCRLRAVAAEVGAKPDRYTGRRRPLQRDDSHPTVAYEPHKCILCGACVAHGGTARLSIVGRGFTARIAGPYEAPMAEALGADAEAIADLCPTSAFHRRLPRPRMAYDAIRGLLLRLLHVLGGHHAVLPDVPRCPRIRQAAGRTAAGRLRAGGRDRRHRHRPPGRPLGPPAGGAAGGGGGVHGGAGAP
;
A
#
# COMPACT_ATOMS: atom_id res chain seq x y z
N MET A 1 -28.24 -25.47 -30.15
CA MET A 1 -28.09 -24.32 -29.21
C MET A 1 -27.30 -23.26 -29.95
N SER A 2 -27.58 -21.97 -29.74
CA SER A 2 -26.79 -20.90 -30.35
C SER A 2 -25.36 -20.88 -29.77
N GLU A 3 -24.38 -20.51 -30.58
CA GLU A 3 -22.98 -20.33 -30.12
C GLU A 3 -22.81 -19.09 -29.24
N HIS A 4 -23.79 -18.19 -29.28
CA HIS A 4 -23.83 -16.93 -28.53
C HIS A 4 -25.18 -16.72 -27.84
N CYS A 5 -25.15 -15.95 -26.74
CA CYS A 5 -26.33 -15.42 -26.06
C CYS A 5 -26.24 -13.88 -26.04
N THR A 6 -27.38 -13.22 -26.26
CA THR A 6 -27.52 -11.77 -26.15
C THR A 6 -28.34 -11.44 -24.91
N LEU A 7 -27.82 -10.52 -24.09
CA LEU A 7 -28.42 -10.10 -22.82
C LEU A 7 -28.26 -8.60 -22.59
N ARG A 8 -29.04 -8.05 -21.67
CA ARG A 8 -28.96 -6.64 -21.25
C ARG A 8 -28.41 -6.53 -19.83
N ILE A 9 -27.45 -5.64 -19.63
CA ILE A 9 -26.86 -5.32 -18.31
C ILE A 9 -26.92 -3.81 -18.12
N ASP A 10 -27.62 -3.36 -17.08
CA ASP A 10 -27.90 -1.94 -16.81
C ASP A 10 -28.44 -1.20 -18.06
N GLY A 11 -29.38 -1.86 -18.78
CA GLY A 11 -30.00 -1.35 -20.01
C GLY A 11 -29.14 -1.43 -21.28
N ARG A 12 -27.87 -1.85 -21.17
CA ARG A 12 -26.93 -1.98 -22.30
C ARG A 12 -26.88 -3.42 -22.81
N GLU A 13 -27.09 -3.60 -24.11
CA GLU A 13 -27.04 -4.92 -24.75
C GLU A 13 -25.60 -5.41 -24.95
N VAL A 14 -25.38 -6.71 -24.81
CA VAL A 14 -24.11 -7.39 -25.08
C VAL A 14 -24.34 -8.81 -25.58
N THR A 15 -23.57 -9.23 -26.58
CA THR A 15 -23.54 -10.61 -27.08
C THR A 15 -22.23 -11.29 -26.66
N VAL A 16 -22.34 -12.49 -26.07
CA VAL A 16 -21.20 -13.28 -25.57
C VAL A 16 -21.32 -14.75 -25.98
N PRO A 17 -20.22 -15.53 -25.98
CA PRO A 17 -20.27 -16.98 -26.17
C PRO A 17 -21.23 -17.65 -25.18
N ALA A 18 -21.96 -18.66 -25.64
CA ALA A 18 -22.80 -19.47 -24.77
C ALA A 18 -21.94 -20.15 -23.69
N GLY A 19 -22.41 -20.12 -22.44
CA GLY A 19 -21.66 -20.60 -21.27
C GLY A 19 -20.77 -19.56 -20.59
N SER A 20 -20.61 -18.34 -21.13
CA SER A 20 -20.05 -17.22 -20.37
C SER A 20 -20.88 -16.88 -19.15
N THR A 21 -20.25 -16.26 -18.16
CA THR A 21 -20.88 -15.77 -16.93
C THR A 21 -21.36 -14.32 -17.07
N VAL A 22 -22.31 -13.92 -16.23
CA VAL A 22 -22.78 -12.51 -16.15
C VAL A 22 -21.63 -11.54 -15.84
N LEU A 23 -20.65 -11.95 -15.04
CA LEU A 23 -19.46 -11.15 -14.72
C LEU A 23 -18.59 -10.89 -15.97
N GLU A 24 -18.38 -11.90 -16.82
CA GLU A 24 -17.62 -11.76 -18.06
C GLU A 24 -18.35 -10.88 -19.07
N ALA A 25 -19.68 -11.01 -19.16
CA ALA A 25 -20.52 -10.15 -20.00
C ALA A 25 -20.50 -8.67 -19.55
N ALA A 26 -20.60 -8.42 -18.24
CA ALA A 26 -20.45 -7.08 -17.66
C ALA A 26 -19.07 -6.48 -17.95
N GLY A 27 -18.01 -7.30 -17.86
CA GLY A 27 -16.63 -6.91 -18.19
C GLY A 27 -16.48 -6.40 -19.63
N ARG A 28 -17.14 -7.04 -20.61
CA ARG A 28 -17.12 -6.57 -22.03
C ARG A 28 -17.78 -5.20 -22.22
N LEU A 29 -18.73 -4.84 -21.38
CA LEU A 29 -19.37 -3.52 -21.37
C LEU A 29 -18.57 -2.46 -20.59
N GLY A 30 -17.45 -2.84 -19.96
CA GLY A 30 -16.72 -1.99 -19.02
C GLY A 30 -17.44 -1.78 -17.68
N ILE A 31 -18.46 -2.59 -17.38
CA ILE A 31 -19.21 -2.52 -16.12
C ILE A 31 -18.45 -3.29 -15.05
N ARG A 32 -17.86 -2.56 -14.08
CA ARG A 32 -17.09 -3.15 -12.98
C ARG A 32 -18.02 -3.67 -11.88
N ILE A 33 -18.08 -4.98 -11.72
CA ILE A 33 -18.69 -5.64 -10.56
C ILE A 33 -17.57 -6.04 -9.57
N PRO A 34 -17.67 -5.67 -8.28
CA PRO A 34 -16.61 -5.99 -7.31
C PRO A 34 -16.54 -7.49 -7.00
N THR A 35 -15.34 -7.99 -6.74
CA THR A 35 -15.09 -9.40 -6.39
C THR A 35 -13.96 -9.53 -5.37
N LEU A 36 -13.97 -10.60 -4.57
CA LEU A 36 -12.85 -11.00 -3.71
C LEU A 36 -12.32 -12.41 -4.06
N CYS A 37 -13.20 -13.42 -4.13
CA CYS A 37 -12.81 -14.81 -4.41
C CYS A 37 -12.61 -15.13 -5.90
N HIS A 38 -13.28 -14.41 -6.81
CA HIS A 38 -13.17 -14.65 -8.25
C HIS A 38 -11.77 -14.29 -8.78
N ARG A 39 -11.31 -15.09 -9.74
CA ARG A 39 -10.08 -14.90 -10.53
C ARG A 39 -10.37 -15.31 -11.99
N PRO A 40 -9.99 -14.49 -12.99
CA PRO A 40 -10.08 -14.89 -14.39
C PRO A 40 -9.34 -16.21 -14.65
N GLY A 41 -9.94 -17.10 -15.45
CA GLY A 41 -9.38 -18.42 -15.78
C GLY A 41 -9.48 -19.48 -14.68
N CYS A 42 -9.95 -19.14 -13.47
CA CYS A 42 -10.24 -20.11 -12.40
C CYS A 42 -11.74 -20.45 -12.37
N ARG A 43 -12.08 -21.68 -11.93
CA ARG A 43 -13.48 -22.05 -11.67
C ARG A 43 -14.08 -21.07 -10.63
N PRO A 44 -15.34 -20.61 -10.81
CA PRO A 44 -16.02 -19.80 -9.80
C PRO A 44 -16.11 -20.53 -8.45
N LEU A 45 -15.81 -19.81 -7.37
CA LEU A 45 -15.79 -20.33 -6.00
C LEU A 45 -17.01 -19.90 -5.17
N GLU A 46 -17.72 -18.85 -5.62
CA GLU A 46 -18.94 -18.27 -5.05
C GLU A 46 -18.85 -17.78 -3.58
N SER A 47 -17.74 -18.05 -2.89
CA SER A 47 -17.63 -18.02 -1.42
C SER A 47 -17.73 -16.63 -0.79
N CYS A 48 -17.43 -15.56 -1.53
CA CYS A 48 -17.45 -14.19 -0.99
C CYS A 48 -18.77 -13.43 -1.21
N PHE A 49 -19.61 -13.88 -2.14
CA PHE A 49 -20.87 -13.23 -2.57
C PHE A 49 -20.83 -11.73 -2.97
N VAL A 50 -19.68 -11.05 -2.90
CA VAL A 50 -19.47 -9.64 -3.30
C VAL A 50 -19.87 -9.36 -4.77
N CYS A 51 -19.85 -10.38 -5.62
CA CYS A 51 -20.27 -10.29 -7.02
C CYS A 51 -21.81 -10.33 -7.22
N ALA A 52 -22.60 -10.21 -6.17
CA ALA A 52 -24.06 -10.26 -6.23
C ALA A 52 -24.62 -9.23 -7.23
N VAL A 53 -25.56 -9.66 -8.08
CA VAL A 53 -26.32 -8.82 -9.03
C VAL A 53 -27.79 -9.22 -8.99
N GLN A 54 -28.67 -8.31 -9.42
CA GLN A 54 -30.08 -8.60 -9.57
C GLN A 54 -30.37 -9.06 -11.00
N VAL A 55 -31.07 -10.19 -11.17
CA VAL A 55 -31.61 -10.63 -12.46
C VAL A 55 -33.10 -10.32 -12.47
N VAL A 56 -33.62 -9.72 -13.54
CA VAL A 56 -35.04 -9.37 -13.64
C VAL A 56 -35.88 -10.65 -13.57
N GLY A 57 -36.97 -10.61 -12.78
CA GLY A 57 -37.82 -11.78 -12.52
C GLY A 57 -37.35 -12.72 -11.41
N GLN A 58 -36.12 -12.58 -10.89
CA GLN A 58 -35.65 -13.36 -9.73
C GLN A 58 -35.86 -12.60 -8.41
N THR A 59 -36.26 -13.30 -7.35
CA THR A 59 -36.51 -12.69 -6.02
C THR A 59 -35.26 -12.51 -5.16
N ARG A 60 -34.13 -13.10 -5.55
CA ARG A 60 -32.85 -13.01 -4.84
C ARG A 60 -31.75 -12.60 -5.81
N CYS A 61 -30.78 -11.84 -5.32
CA CYS A 61 -29.56 -11.57 -6.07
C CYS A 61 -28.75 -12.86 -6.26
N VAL A 62 -28.02 -12.97 -7.37
CA VAL A 62 -27.22 -14.14 -7.75
C VAL A 62 -25.74 -13.77 -7.90
N PRO A 63 -24.80 -14.72 -7.72
CA PRO A 63 -23.37 -14.45 -7.89
C PRO A 63 -23.03 -14.34 -9.38
N SER A 64 -22.83 -13.13 -9.89
CA SER A 64 -22.50 -12.89 -11.31
C SER A 64 -21.28 -13.66 -11.80
N CYS A 65 -20.34 -14.00 -10.90
CA CYS A 65 -19.13 -14.76 -11.24
C CYS A 65 -19.39 -16.24 -11.56
N ALA A 66 -20.57 -16.77 -11.28
CA ALA A 66 -20.95 -18.17 -11.53
C ALA A 66 -22.25 -18.30 -12.34
N MET A 67 -23.14 -17.29 -12.28
CA MET A 67 -24.39 -17.25 -13.05
C MET A 67 -24.09 -17.29 -14.56
N PRO A 68 -24.48 -18.36 -15.29
CA PRO A 68 -24.35 -18.41 -16.74
C PRO A 68 -25.31 -17.41 -17.39
N VAL A 69 -24.90 -16.81 -18.50
CA VAL A 69 -25.81 -15.97 -19.30
C VAL A 69 -26.88 -16.82 -19.97
N GLN A 70 -28.05 -16.22 -20.18
CA GLN A 70 -29.14 -16.78 -20.97
C GLN A 70 -29.58 -15.74 -21.98
N ASP A 71 -30.09 -16.18 -23.13
CA ASP A 71 -30.59 -15.28 -24.17
C ASP A 71 -31.82 -14.52 -23.66
N GLY A 72 -31.88 -13.21 -23.93
CA GLY A 72 -32.94 -12.32 -23.41
C GLY A 72 -32.84 -12.01 -21.90
N MET A 73 -31.80 -12.45 -21.19
CA MET A 73 -31.60 -12.12 -19.78
C MET A 73 -31.44 -10.60 -19.58
N GLU A 74 -32.04 -10.05 -18.52
CA GLU A 74 -31.80 -8.67 -18.07
C GLU A 74 -31.23 -8.64 -16.65
N VAL A 75 -30.14 -7.91 -16.47
CA VAL A 75 -29.35 -7.81 -15.23
C VAL A 75 -29.23 -6.36 -14.80
N ILE A 76 -29.45 -6.10 -13.52
CA ILE A 76 -29.25 -4.79 -12.89
C ILE A 76 -28.10 -4.95 -11.89
N THR A 77 -26.97 -4.28 -12.13
CA THR A 77 -25.79 -4.36 -11.26
C THR A 77 -25.82 -3.32 -10.14
N GLY A 78 -26.60 -2.24 -10.30
CA GLY A 78 -26.73 -1.13 -9.35
C GLY A 78 -27.99 -1.12 -8.48
N SER A 79 -28.76 -2.21 -8.42
CA SER A 79 -30.04 -2.21 -7.68
C SER A 79 -29.85 -2.05 -6.15
N PRO A 80 -30.84 -1.50 -5.42
CA PRO A 80 -30.78 -1.40 -3.95
C PRO A 80 -30.54 -2.75 -3.26
N GLU A 81 -31.14 -3.82 -3.79
CA GLU A 81 -31.01 -5.19 -3.29
C GLU A 81 -29.59 -5.72 -3.53
N ALA A 82 -29.03 -5.49 -4.72
CA ALA A 82 -27.65 -5.86 -5.02
C ALA A 82 -26.66 -5.09 -4.14
N ALA A 83 -26.87 -3.78 -3.94
CA ALA A 83 -26.05 -2.96 -3.05
C ALA A 83 -26.13 -3.44 -1.59
N ALA A 84 -27.33 -3.75 -1.09
CA ALA A 84 -27.54 -4.29 0.24
C ALA A 84 -26.88 -5.67 0.41
N ALA A 85 -27.08 -6.58 -0.54
CA ALA A 85 -26.49 -7.92 -0.52
C ALA A 85 -24.95 -7.87 -0.50
N ARG A 86 -24.33 -7.00 -1.32
CA ARG A 86 -22.88 -6.79 -1.33
C ARG A 86 -22.37 -6.24 0.00
N ARG A 87 -23.05 -5.24 0.57
CA ARG A 87 -22.69 -4.67 1.87
C ARG A 87 -22.77 -5.72 2.97
N THR A 88 -23.90 -6.42 3.09
CA THR A 88 -24.11 -7.49 4.07
C THR A 88 -23.06 -8.59 3.93
N ALA A 89 -22.74 -9.04 2.71
CA ALA A 89 -21.69 -10.03 2.49
C ALA A 89 -20.33 -9.57 3.04
N VAL A 90 -19.93 -8.32 2.78
CA VAL A 90 -18.67 -7.77 3.29
C VAL A 90 -18.69 -7.55 4.80
N GLU A 91 -19.80 -7.09 5.37
CA GLU A 91 -19.93 -6.91 6.83
C GLU A 91 -19.89 -8.26 7.56
N LEU A 92 -20.46 -9.33 6.99
CA LEU A 92 -20.32 -10.69 7.52
C LEU A 92 -18.88 -11.20 7.41
N LEU A 93 -18.18 -10.96 6.30
CA LEU A 93 -16.74 -11.28 6.16
C LEU A 93 -15.85 -10.47 7.11
N LEU A 94 -16.30 -9.32 7.58
CA LEU A 94 -15.60 -8.49 8.57
C LEU A 94 -15.91 -8.91 10.02
N SER A 95 -17.03 -9.60 10.27
CA SER A 95 -17.50 -9.93 11.62
C SER A 95 -16.58 -10.85 12.43
N ASP A 96 -15.79 -11.70 11.76
CA ASP A 96 -14.79 -12.58 12.38
C ASP A 96 -13.36 -12.37 11.84
N HIS A 97 -13.19 -11.48 10.85
CA HIS A 97 -11.88 -11.06 10.35
C HIS A 97 -11.18 -10.20 11.41
N LEU A 98 -10.04 -10.66 11.88
CA LEU A 98 -9.22 -9.95 12.84
C LEU A 98 -7.98 -9.38 12.14
N GLY A 99 -7.96 -8.07 11.93
CA GLY A 99 -6.83 -7.34 11.35
C GLY A 99 -6.40 -6.18 12.24
N GLU A 100 -5.16 -5.74 12.08
CA GLU A 100 -4.70 -4.43 12.55
C GLU A 100 -4.35 -3.62 11.31
N CYS A 101 -5.38 -3.10 10.64
CA CYS A 101 -5.25 -2.60 9.27
C CYS A 101 -4.23 -1.47 9.13
N LEU A 102 -4.15 -0.58 10.13
CA LEU A 102 -3.13 0.46 10.25
C LEU A 102 -2.40 0.24 11.57
N ALA A 103 -1.09 0.39 11.59
CA ALA A 103 -0.32 0.18 12.82
C ALA A 103 -0.68 1.24 13.88
N PRO A 104 -0.67 0.92 15.18
CA PRO A 104 -0.95 1.88 16.25
C PRO A 104 -0.07 3.14 16.19
N CYS A 105 1.17 3.02 15.72
CA CYS A 105 2.07 4.14 15.50
C CYS A 105 1.63 5.07 14.34
N GLU A 106 1.11 4.53 13.23
CA GLU A 106 0.54 5.31 12.12
C GLU A 106 -0.71 6.06 12.60
N LEU A 107 -1.62 5.34 13.27
CA LEU A 107 -2.88 5.89 13.81
C LEU A 107 -2.66 7.00 14.85
N ALA A 108 -1.63 6.89 15.67
CA ALA A 108 -1.28 7.89 16.68
C ALA A 108 -0.48 9.08 16.12
N CYS A 109 -0.07 9.05 14.84
CA CYS A 109 0.68 10.14 14.23
C CYS A 109 -0.25 11.09 13.45
N PRO A 110 -0.31 12.40 13.80
CA PRO A 110 -1.12 13.37 13.06
C PRO A 110 -0.86 13.40 11.55
N ALA A 111 0.39 13.21 11.13
CA ALA A 111 0.82 13.22 9.73
C ALA A 111 0.47 11.93 8.95
N THR A 112 0.02 10.86 9.64
CA THR A 112 -0.40 9.58 9.05
C THR A 112 0.58 8.99 8.01
N TRP A 113 1.88 9.13 8.27
CA TRP A 113 2.96 8.67 7.38
C TRP A 113 3.31 7.18 7.57
N ASP A 114 4.02 6.61 6.59
CA ASP A 114 4.42 5.20 6.54
C ASP A 114 5.53 4.85 7.55
N ILE A 115 5.17 4.81 8.83
CA ILE A 115 6.05 4.33 9.89
C ILE A 115 6.45 2.85 9.66
N PRO A 116 5.57 1.89 9.31
CA PRO A 116 5.97 0.49 9.13
C PRO A 116 7.00 0.28 8.02
N GLY A 117 6.86 0.97 6.90
CA GLY A 117 7.84 0.97 5.80
C GLY A 117 9.14 1.65 6.18
N PHE A 118 9.09 2.78 6.89
CA PHE A 118 10.26 3.42 7.49
C PHE A 118 11.02 2.47 8.44
N MET A 119 10.30 1.81 9.35
CA MET A 119 10.86 0.83 10.28
C MET A 119 11.49 -0.36 9.53
N ALA A 120 10.85 -0.84 8.47
CA ALA A 120 11.39 -1.94 7.65
C ALA A 120 12.67 -1.54 6.90
N ALA A 121 12.72 -0.35 6.29
CA ALA A 121 13.91 0.16 5.62
C ALA A 121 15.07 0.39 6.61
N ALA A 122 14.80 1.04 7.74
CA ALA A 122 15.79 1.25 8.79
C ALA A 122 16.33 -0.07 9.38
N ALA A 123 15.47 -1.09 9.58
CA ALA A 123 15.88 -2.42 10.06
C ALA A 123 16.70 -3.22 9.02
N ALA A 124 16.50 -2.96 7.72
CA ALA A 124 17.35 -3.48 6.66
C ALA A 124 18.72 -2.79 6.61
N GLY A 125 18.85 -1.59 7.19
CA GLY A 125 20.02 -0.71 7.06
C GLY A 125 19.97 0.22 5.84
N ASP A 126 18.81 0.27 5.16
CA ASP A 126 18.56 1.12 4.00
C ASP A 126 18.17 2.54 4.47
N VAL A 127 19.21 3.32 4.80
CA VAL A 127 19.07 4.69 5.31
C VAL A 127 18.48 5.62 4.25
N GLY A 128 18.89 5.48 2.99
CA GLY A 128 18.42 6.33 1.89
C GLY A 128 16.91 6.21 1.69
N ARG A 129 16.41 4.97 1.61
CA ARG A 129 14.96 4.69 1.54
C ARG A 129 14.21 5.13 2.79
N ALA A 130 14.77 4.90 3.98
CA ALA A 130 14.15 5.32 5.23
C ALA A 130 14.04 6.86 5.29
N ALA A 131 15.06 7.59 4.86
CA ALA A 131 15.04 9.04 4.77
C ALA A 131 14.01 9.54 3.76
N ALA A 132 13.91 8.90 2.58
CA ALA A 132 12.89 9.23 1.58
C ALA A 132 11.45 9.06 2.13
N ILE A 133 11.17 7.94 2.83
CA ILE A 133 9.85 7.70 3.46
C ILE A 133 9.56 8.73 4.55
N ALA A 134 10.54 9.04 5.40
CA ALA A 134 10.40 10.05 6.44
C ALA A 134 10.14 11.45 5.84
N ARG A 135 10.93 11.87 4.85
CA ARG A 135 10.78 13.16 4.17
C ARG A 135 9.44 13.28 3.43
N ALA A 136 8.99 12.22 2.74
CA ALA A 136 7.72 12.21 2.01
C ALA A 136 6.47 12.44 2.89
N GLY A 137 6.50 12.00 4.15
CA GLY A 137 5.36 12.08 5.07
C GLY A 137 5.51 13.03 6.27
N LEU A 138 6.74 13.28 6.75
CA LEU A 138 7.03 14.22 7.83
C LEU A 138 7.50 15.59 7.33
N VAL A 139 8.06 15.69 6.13
CA VAL A 139 8.61 16.91 5.49
C VAL A 139 9.82 17.51 6.20
N LEU A 140 9.73 17.74 7.52
CA LEU A 140 10.78 18.21 8.40
C LEU A 140 11.15 17.11 9.45
N PRO A 141 11.66 15.94 9.04
CA PRO A 141 11.92 14.82 9.95
C PRO A 141 13.02 15.11 10.98
N THR A 142 13.98 15.98 10.67
CA THR A 142 15.07 16.37 11.58
C THR A 142 14.56 17.32 12.64
N VAL A 143 13.85 18.38 12.25
CA VAL A 143 13.19 19.35 13.16
C VAL A 143 12.20 18.64 14.08
N LEU A 144 11.34 17.78 13.54
CA LEU A 144 10.41 16.99 14.34
C LEU A 144 11.14 16.03 15.30
N GLY A 145 12.40 15.70 15.04
CA GLY A 145 13.26 14.97 15.97
C GLY A 145 13.44 15.65 17.33
N TYR A 146 13.23 16.96 17.40
CA TYR A 146 13.25 17.77 18.61
C TYR A 146 11.81 18.09 19.06
N LEU A 147 10.98 18.58 18.15
CA LEU A 147 9.64 19.14 18.47
C LEU A 147 8.51 18.10 18.61
N CYS A 148 8.70 16.85 18.17
CA CYS A 148 7.60 15.86 18.15
C CYS A 148 7.24 15.35 19.56
N PRO A 149 5.94 15.33 19.94
CA PRO A 149 5.47 14.78 21.23
C PRO A 149 5.48 13.24 21.29
N ALA A 150 6.02 12.57 20.26
CA ALA A 150 6.23 11.13 20.19
C ALA A 150 5.00 10.25 20.45
N GLY A 151 3.80 10.67 20.01
CA GLY A 151 2.55 9.92 20.18
C GLY A 151 2.60 8.48 19.65
N CYS A 152 3.34 8.25 18.57
CA CYS A 152 3.61 6.91 18.02
C CYS A 152 4.38 5.98 18.97
N GLN A 153 5.21 6.53 19.87
CA GLN A 153 5.93 5.76 20.89
C GLN A 153 5.01 5.42 22.06
N LYS A 154 4.13 6.35 22.46
CA LYS A 154 3.09 6.13 23.49
C LYS A 154 2.10 5.02 23.08
N ALA A 155 1.78 4.93 21.79
CA ALA A 155 0.93 3.88 21.22
C ALA A 155 1.69 2.59 20.84
N CYS A 156 3.00 2.48 21.13
CA CYS A 156 3.80 1.35 20.69
C CYS A 156 3.46 0.08 21.49
N ARG A 157 2.90 -0.94 20.84
CA ARG A 157 2.58 -2.25 21.46
C ARG A 157 3.77 -2.93 22.16
N ARG A 158 5.02 -2.57 21.80
CA ARG A 158 6.24 -3.07 22.46
C ARG A 158 6.42 -2.55 23.89
N GLY A 159 5.80 -1.42 24.24
CA GLY A 159 5.83 -0.86 25.59
C GLY A 159 5.20 -1.73 26.69
N ARG A 160 4.53 -2.85 26.32
CA ARG A 160 4.09 -3.89 27.27
C ARG A 160 5.16 -4.95 27.56
N ARG A 161 6.15 -5.12 26.67
CA ARG A 161 7.24 -6.09 26.76
C ARG A 161 8.46 -5.53 27.48
N ASP A 162 8.87 -4.35 27.03
CA ASP A 162 10.05 -3.60 27.46
C ASP A 162 9.82 -2.12 27.07
N GLU A 163 10.85 -1.36 26.70
CA GLU A 163 10.67 0.02 26.24
C GLU A 163 10.09 0.11 24.80
N PRO A 164 9.29 1.15 24.49
CA PRO A 164 8.90 1.50 23.13
C PRO A 164 10.08 1.68 22.17
N VAL A 165 9.84 1.43 20.89
CA VAL A 165 10.77 1.82 19.82
C VAL A 165 10.85 3.35 19.75
N THR A 166 12.06 3.92 19.79
CA THR A 166 12.25 5.38 19.71
C THR A 166 12.18 5.92 18.26
N ILE A 167 10.98 5.85 17.69
CA ILE A 167 10.66 6.34 16.33
C ILE A 167 11.10 7.80 16.11
N ARG A 168 11.02 8.65 17.15
CA ARG A 168 11.45 10.06 17.08
C ARG A 168 12.96 10.21 16.88
N ASP A 169 13.76 9.46 17.64
CA ASP A 169 15.21 9.50 17.51
C ASP A 169 15.66 8.86 16.19
N LEU A 170 14.95 7.82 15.73
CA LEU A 170 15.15 7.22 14.41
C LEU A 170 14.95 8.22 13.28
N HIS A 171 13.82 8.92 13.22
CA HIS A 171 13.58 9.87 12.12
C HIS A 171 14.44 11.14 12.24
N ARG A 172 14.87 11.53 13.44
CA ARG A 172 15.88 12.60 13.63
C ARG A 172 17.21 12.22 12.98
N PHE A 173 17.76 11.07 13.36
CA PHE A 173 19.06 10.60 12.86
C PHE A 173 19.02 10.34 11.35
N ILE A 174 17.99 9.64 10.87
CA ILE A 174 17.86 9.28 9.45
C ILE A 174 17.52 10.50 8.59
N GLY A 175 16.74 11.47 9.09
CA GLY A 175 16.46 12.72 8.38
C GLY A 175 17.72 13.55 8.11
N ALA A 176 18.60 13.65 9.11
CA ALA A 176 19.88 14.36 9.04
C ALA A 176 20.95 13.63 8.19
N ALA A 177 20.90 12.30 8.11
CA ALA A 177 21.88 11.50 7.37
C ALA A 177 21.88 11.68 5.84
N GLY A 178 20.91 12.42 5.29
CA GLY A 178 20.69 12.51 3.84
C GLY A 178 19.98 11.27 3.29
N GLY A 179 19.68 11.28 2.00
CA GLY A 179 18.97 10.19 1.34
C GLY A 179 18.81 10.40 -0.15
N GLU A 180 18.19 9.42 -0.81
CA GLU A 180 17.96 9.40 -2.26
C GLU A 180 17.07 10.57 -2.72
N ALA A 181 17.07 10.80 -4.04
CA ALA A 181 16.18 11.77 -4.66
C ALA A 181 14.71 11.45 -4.34
N TRP A 182 13.91 12.50 -4.16
CA TRP A 182 12.49 12.38 -3.94
C TRP A 182 11.82 11.69 -5.14
N GLU A 183 10.96 10.71 -4.91
CA GLU A 183 10.12 10.15 -5.97
C GLU A 183 9.11 11.20 -6.45
N LEU A 184 9.17 11.51 -7.75
CA LEU A 184 8.31 12.46 -8.47
C LEU A 184 7.30 11.72 -9.34
N SER A 185 6.09 12.28 -9.48
CA SER A 185 5.08 11.92 -10.47
C SER A 185 4.70 13.14 -11.32
N ASP A 186 4.01 12.90 -12.43
CA ASP A 186 3.52 13.95 -13.34
C ASP A 186 2.00 14.12 -13.23
N GLU A 187 1.40 13.73 -12.10
CA GLU A 187 -0.06 13.67 -11.91
C GLU A 187 -0.75 15.04 -11.95
N LEU A 188 -0.01 16.11 -11.65
CA LEU A 188 -0.44 17.50 -11.73
C LEU A 188 0.41 18.29 -12.74
N ALA A 189 1.08 17.62 -13.68
CA ALA A 189 1.87 18.29 -14.71
C ALA A 189 1.05 19.35 -15.47
N GLY A 190 1.64 20.54 -15.62
CA GLY A 190 0.98 21.70 -16.23
C GLY A 190 0.01 22.46 -15.32
N ARG A 191 -0.31 21.97 -14.11
CA ARG A 191 -1.13 22.70 -13.14
C ARG A 191 -0.32 23.77 -12.41
N ARG A 192 -0.88 24.96 -12.23
CA ARG A 192 -0.24 26.09 -11.55
C ARG A 192 -0.78 26.27 -10.14
N VAL A 193 0.09 26.27 -9.14
CA VAL A 193 -0.28 26.40 -7.71
C VAL A 193 0.56 27.46 -7.01
N ALA A 194 -0.08 28.27 -6.17
CA ALA A 194 0.64 29.14 -5.22
C ALA A 194 0.54 28.59 -3.80
N VAL A 195 1.61 28.73 -3.02
CA VAL A 195 1.63 28.44 -1.59
C VAL A 195 2.13 29.69 -0.87
N VAL A 196 1.33 30.25 0.04
CA VAL A 196 1.66 31.47 0.78
C VAL A 196 2.02 31.11 2.21
N GLY A 197 3.29 31.30 2.57
CA GLY A 197 3.92 30.97 3.85
C GLY A 197 4.85 29.76 3.76
N ALA A 198 6.16 29.96 3.93
CA ALA A 198 7.20 28.94 4.00
C ALA A 198 7.43 28.40 5.43
N GLY A 199 6.39 28.42 6.27
CA GLY A 199 6.34 27.69 7.53
C GLY A 199 6.02 26.20 7.35
N PRO A 200 5.96 25.40 8.44
CA PRO A 200 5.82 23.94 8.35
C PRO A 200 4.61 23.45 7.55
N ALA A 201 3.47 24.16 7.59
CA ALA A 201 2.28 23.81 6.81
C ALA A 201 2.47 24.06 5.30
N GLY A 202 3.01 25.22 4.90
CA GLY A 202 3.21 25.55 3.49
C GLY A 202 4.38 24.81 2.86
N LEU A 203 5.48 24.60 3.60
CA LEU A 203 6.54 23.67 3.18
C LEU A 203 5.97 22.27 2.91
N ALA A 204 5.10 21.77 3.80
CA ALA A 204 4.47 20.48 3.62
C ALA A 204 3.54 20.43 2.40
N ALA A 205 2.85 21.53 2.08
CA ALA A 205 2.03 21.61 0.88
C ALA A 205 2.87 21.68 -0.41
N ALA A 206 3.85 22.59 -0.47
CA ALA A 206 4.71 22.80 -1.63
C ALA A 206 5.47 21.52 -2.02
N VAL A 207 6.00 20.79 -1.03
CA VAL A 207 6.66 19.48 -1.23
C VAL A 207 5.73 18.47 -1.92
N GLN A 208 4.43 18.43 -1.61
CA GLN A 208 3.51 17.50 -2.29
C GLN A 208 3.20 17.94 -3.72
N PHE A 209 3.15 19.24 -4.02
CA PHE A 209 2.93 19.74 -5.39
C PHE A 209 4.12 19.53 -6.30
N TRP A 210 5.33 19.84 -5.83
CA TRP A 210 6.57 19.58 -6.55
C TRP A 210 6.76 18.08 -6.81
N ARG A 211 6.42 17.22 -5.84
CA ARG A 211 6.41 15.76 -6.04
C ARG A 211 5.34 15.24 -7.00
N GLN A 212 4.30 16.01 -7.30
CA GLN A 212 3.26 15.68 -8.28
C GLN A 212 3.47 16.39 -9.63
N GLY A 213 4.60 17.09 -9.83
CA GLY A 213 4.94 17.75 -11.09
C GLY A 213 4.18 19.04 -11.37
N ALA A 214 3.50 19.61 -10.35
CA ALA A 214 2.82 20.90 -10.50
C ALA A 214 3.82 22.06 -10.53
N ALA A 215 3.53 23.06 -11.36
CA ALA A 215 4.22 24.35 -11.38
C ALA A 215 3.83 25.16 -10.12
N CYS A 216 4.46 24.81 -9.00
CA CYS A 216 4.17 25.36 -7.69
C CYS A 216 5.18 26.46 -7.31
N THR A 217 4.67 27.64 -6.94
CA THR A 217 5.45 28.76 -6.41
C THR A 217 5.18 28.94 -4.92
N LEU A 218 6.23 28.92 -4.10
CA LEU A 218 6.19 29.13 -2.66
C LEU A 218 6.62 30.56 -2.31
N PHE A 219 5.72 31.35 -1.75
CA PHE A 219 5.96 32.74 -1.32
C PHE A 219 6.14 32.82 0.21
N ASP A 220 7.07 33.62 0.71
CA ASP A 220 7.08 34.09 2.11
C ASP A 220 7.64 35.51 2.22
N ARG A 221 7.08 36.30 3.15
CA ARG A 221 7.57 37.63 3.52
C ARG A 221 8.96 37.61 4.16
N ARG A 222 9.39 36.47 4.71
CA ARG A 222 10.71 36.27 5.34
C ARG A 222 11.77 35.88 4.31
N GLY A 223 13.01 36.26 4.56
CA GLY A 223 14.16 35.95 3.69
C GLY A 223 14.70 34.52 3.76
N ALA A 224 14.02 33.59 4.44
CA ALA A 224 14.46 32.20 4.63
C ALA A 224 13.27 31.23 4.78
N LEU A 225 13.50 29.95 4.46
CA LEU A 225 12.53 28.87 4.70
C LEU A 225 12.47 28.51 6.20
N GLY A 226 11.27 28.19 6.70
CA GLY A 226 11.02 27.77 8.09
C GLY A 226 9.88 28.52 8.77
N GLY A 227 9.52 29.72 8.30
CA GLY A 227 8.42 30.52 8.84
C GLY A 227 8.67 30.89 10.31
N SER A 228 7.74 30.51 11.21
CA SER A 228 7.90 30.78 12.66
C SER A 228 9.09 30.06 13.29
N LEU A 229 9.57 28.95 12.72
CA LEU A 229 10.74 28.21 13.21
C LEU A 229 12.07 28.98 13.10
N LEU A 230 12.07 30.16 12.47
CA LEU A 230 13.23 31.05 12.35
C LEU A 230 13.36 32.04 13.51
N GLU A 231 12.24 32.37 14.16
CA GLU A 231 12.10 33.44 15.16
C GLU A 231 11.90 32.88 16.57
N GLU A 232 11.15 31.78 16.68
CA GLU A 232 11.01 31.01 17.91
C GLU A 232 12.24 30.11 18.09
N ASP A 233 12.85 30.08 19.28
CA ASP A 233 13.64 28.95 19.75
C ASP A 233 12.70 27.99 20.51
N PRO A 234 12.07 27.01 19.85
CA PRO A 234 11.01 26.22 20.44
C PRO A 234 11.68 25.05 21.16
N ALA A 235 12.17 25.32 22.38
CA ALA A 235 12.84 24.36 23.26
C ALA A 235 14.18 23.81 22.73
N GLY A 236 15.09 24.69 22.29
CA GLY A 236 16.46 24.33 21.93
C GLY A 236 16.55 23.64 20.57
N LEU A 237 15.79 24.12 19.58
CA LEU A 237 15.85 23.60 18.21
C LEU A 237 17.17 24.03 17.56
N PRO A 238 18.08 23.11 17.19
CA PRO A 238 19.35 23.51 16.59
C PRO A 238 19.13 24.07 15.19
N ARG A 239 19.81 25.18 14.84
CA ARG A 239 19.66 25.83 13.53
C ARG A 239 20.05 24.91 12.38
N GLU A 240 21.03 24.04 12.60
CA GLU A 240 21.45 22.99 11.68
C GLU A 240 20.36 21.94 11.42
N ALA A 241 19.45 21.69 12.36
CA ALA A 241 18.32 20.77 12.17
C ALA A 241 17.28 21.34 11.19
N LEU A 242 16.99 22.64 11.29
CA LEU A 242 16.14 23.34 10.33
C LEU A 242 16.83 23.42 8.97
N ALA A 243 18.10 23.82 8.93
CA ALA A 243 18.88 23.95 7.70
C ALA A 243 19.01 22.62 6.92
N ALA A 244 19.16 21.48 7.62
CA ALA A 244 19.24 20.16 6.99
C ALA A 244 17.93 19.77 6.28
N ASP A 245 16.78 20.06 6.91
CA ASP A 245 15.48 19.76 6.30
C ASP A 245 15.13 20.76 5.18
N THR A 246 15.40 22.07 5.35
CA THR A 246 15.10 23.07 4.32
C THR A 246 15.99 22.93 3.09
N ALA A 247 17.29 22.65 3.24
CA ALA A 247 18.18 22.37 2.11
C ALA A 247 17.70 21.17 1.26
N ALA A 248 17.15 20.13 1.89
CA ALA A 248 16.57 18.99 1.19
C ALA A 248 15.28 19.34 0.42
N ILE A 249 14.53 20.34 0.89
CA ILE A 249 13.34 20.88 0.22
C ILE A 249 13.74 21.78 -0.96
N GLU A 250 14.78 22.61 -0.83
CA GLU A 250 15.30 23.40 -1.96
C GLU A 250 15.84 22.52 -3.09
N VAL A 251 16.51 21.40 -2.76
CA VAL A 251 16.94 20.41 -3.75
C VAL A 251 15.74 19.82 -4.49
N LEU A 252 14.64 19.53 -3.80
CA LEU A 252 13.39 19.09 -4.43
C LEU A 252 12.82 20.17 -5.36
N ALA A 253 12.70 21.42 -4.88
CA ALA A 253 12.16 22.52 -5.67
C ALA A 253 12.94 22.68 -6.97
N ARG A 254 14.28 22.74 -6.91
CA ARG A 254 15.15 22.80 -8.10
C ARG A 254 14.96 21.59 -9.03
N ALA A 255 14.88 20.38 -8.48
CA ALA A 255 14.70 19.16 -9.29
C ALA A 255 13.32 19.05 -9.95
N ALA A 256 12.28 19.65 -9.36
CA ALA A 256 10.90 19.64 -9.85
C ALA A 256 10.52 20.88 -10.69
N GLY A 257 11.44 21.82 -10.93
CA GLY A 257 11.12 23.10 -11.57
C GLY A 257 10.24 24.03 -10.73
N GLY A 258 10.25 23.83 -9.41
CA GLY A 258 9.52 24.63 -8.43
C GLY A 258 10.19 25.97 -8.12
N THR A 259 9.37 27.00 -7.91
CA THR A 259 9.84 28.36 -7.61
C THR A 259 9.69 28.66 -6.11
N ILE A 260 10.68 29.34 -5.54
CA ILE A 260 10.68 29.80 -4.14
C ILE A 260 10.97 31.31 -4.14
N GLU A 261 10.02 32.11 -3.66
CA GLU A 261 10.09 33.57 -3.59
C GLU A 261 10.06 34.02 -2.13
N LEU A 262 11.24 34.38 -1.62
CA LEU A 262 11.46 34.83 -0.25
C LEU A 262 11.55 36.36 -0.20
N GLY A 263 11.30 36.95 0.98
CA GLY A 263 11.21 38.40 1.14
C GLY A 263 10.02 39.04 0.40
N THR A 264 9.05 38.23 -0.04
CA THR A 264 7.95 38.63 -0.93
C THR A 264 6.63 38.53 -0.16
N PRO A 265 6.12 39.65 0.42
CA PRO A 265 4.82 39.67 1.07
C PRO A 265 3.69 39.49 0.03
N VAL A 266 2.64 38.76 0.43
CA VAL A 266 1.44 38.55 -0.39
C VAL A 266 0.24 39.16 0.35
N ASP A 267 -0.08 40.40 0.01
CA ASP A 267 -1.14 41.16 0.68
C ASP A 267 -2.54 40.90 0.09
N ASN A 268 -2.60 40.41 -1.16
CA ASN A 268 -3.85 40.12 -1.87
C ASN A 268 -3.89 38.66 -2.37
N VAL A 269 -4.33 37.75 -1.50
CA VAL A 269 -4.49 36.32 -1.81
C VAL A 269 -5.47 36.06 -2.97
N PRO A 270 -6.63 36.74 -3.09
CA PRO A 270 -7.53 36.59 -4.24
C PRO A 270 -6.87 36.86 -5.60
N ALA A 271 -6.00 37.88 -5.73
CA ALA A 271 -5.34 38.21 -7.00
C ALA A 271 -4.46 37.06 -7.54
N LEU A 272 -3.91 36.21 -6.67
CA LEU A 272 -3.17 35.02 -7.10
C LEU A 272 -4.04 34.05 -7.93
N ARG A 273 -5.37 34.06 -7.77
CA ARG A 273 -6.28 33.18 -8.54
C ARG A 273 -6.34 33.50 -10.04
N GLU A 274 -5.93 34.69 -10.45
CA GLU A 274 -5.79 35.07 -11.87
C GLU A 274 -4.63 34.30 -12.54
N HIS A 275 -3.62 33.92 -11.75
CA HIS A 275 -2.36 33.33 -12.22
C HIS A 275 -2.20 31.86 -11.82
N PHE A 276 -2.88 31.42 -10.76
CA PHE A 276 -2.78 30.08 -10.17
C PHE A 276 -4.14 29.41 -10.01
N GLU A 277 -4.24 28.14 -10.40
CA GLU A 277 -5.48 27.35 -10.37
C GLU A 277 -5.88 26.93 -8.96
N ALA A 278 -4.93 26.86 -8.02
CA ALA A 278 -5.18 26.71 -6.59
C ALA A 278 -4.17 27.54 -5.78
N VAL A 279 -4.59 28.01 -4.61
CA VAL A 279 -3.76 28.76 -3.66
C VAL A 279 -3.85 28.13 -2.28
N ILE A 280 -2.72 27.71 -1.70
CA ILE A 280 -2.66 27.29 -0.29
C ILE A 280 -2.31 28.51 0.56
N LEU A 281 -3.11 28.76 1.59
CA LEU A 281 -2.88 29.84 2.55
C LEU A 281 -2.39 29.26 3.87
N ALA A 282 -1.10 29.40 4.15
CA ALA A 282 -0.39 28.80 5.28
C ALA A 282 0.35 29.86 6.12
N VAL A 283 -0.19 31.08 6.19
CA VAL A 283 0.33 32.16 7.02
C VAL A 283 0.07 31.87 8.52
N GLY A 284 0.89 32.46 9.40
CA GLY A 284 0.89 32.15 10.83
C GLY A 284 -0.37 32.60 11.60
N ASP A 285 -1.24 33.36 10.95
CA ASP A 285 -2.40 34.02 11.56
C ASP A 285 -3.72 33.56 10.93
N ALA A 286 -4.83 33.77 11.64
CA ALA A 286 -6.17 33.53 11.12
C ALA A 286 -6.55 34.59 10.06
N SER A 287 -6.23 34.30 8.80
CA SER A 287 -6.61 35.15 7.68
C SER A 287 -8.09 34.93 7.29
N PRO A 288 -8.90 35.99 7.12
CA PRO A 288 -10.34 35.87 6.82
C PRO A 288 -10.66 35.38 5.38
N VAL A 289 -9.68 35.04 4.56
CA VAL A 289 -9.83 34.64 3.15
C VAL A 289 -10.15 33.11 3.00
N ALA A 290 -10.77 32.50 4.00
CA ALA A 290 -10.87 31.04 4.13
C ALA A 290 -11.86 30.36 3.16
N ASP A 291 -12.84 31.08 2.61
CA ASP A 291 -13.99 30.51 1.89
C ASP A 291 -14.01 30.77 0.36
N ALA A 292 -12.92 31.26 -0.22
CA ALA A 292 -12.84 31.53 -1.66
C ALA A 292 -12.60 30.25 -2.50
N PRO A 293 -13.35 29.98 -3.59
CA PRO A 293 -13.16 28.78 -4.42
C PRO A 293 -11.74 28.62 -4.99
N GLY A 294 -11.08 27.51 -4.64
CA GLY A 294 -9.70 27.23 -5.00
C GLY A 294 -8.65 27.86 -4.08
N VAL A 295 -9.05 28.47 -2.96
CA VAL A 295 -8.17 28.84 -1.85
C VAL A 295 -8.32 27.79 -0.73
N PHE A 296 -7.21 27.35 -0.16
CA PHE A 296 -7.16 26.24 0.80
C PHE A 296 -6.38 26.66 2.05
N PRO A 297 -7.05 26.96 3.18
CA PRO A 297 -6.38 27.33 4.42
C PRO A 297 -5.69 26.13 5.09
N ALA A 298 -4.47 26.34 5.58
CA ALA A 298 -3.62 25.35 6.24
C ALA A 298 -3.03 25.89 7.56
N GLY A 299 -2.70 24.99 8.49
CA GLY A 299 -2.11 25.38 9.77
C GLY A 299 -2.98 26.36 10.57
N ALA A 300 -2.38 27.46 11.03
CA ALA A 300 -3.04 28.47 11.86
C ALA A 300 -4.26 29.13 11.19
N CYS A 301 -4.28 29.24 9.85
CA CYS A 301 -5.44 29.73 9.09
C CYS A 301 -6.71 28.87 9.28
N ARG A 302 -6.61 27.66 9.85
CA ARG A 302 -7.75 26.80 10.22
C ARG A 302 -8.24 27.01 11.66
N GLY A 303 -7.73 28.04 12.37
CA GLY A 303 -8.21 28.49 13.68
C GLY A 303 -7.73 27.67 14.90
N LYS A 304 -6.82 26.71 14.73
CA LYS A 304 -6.23 25.95 15.85
C LYS A 304 -4.72 25.78 15.68
N THR A 305 -3.95 26.38 16.59
CA THR A 305 -2.52 26.07 16.75
C THR A 305 -2.36 24.67 17.35
N GLY A 306 -1.54 23.82 16.72
CA GLY A 306 -1.24 22.48 17.19
C GLY A 306 0.27 22.22 17.27
N THR A 307 0.66 21.04 17.74
CA THR A 307 2.07 20.61 17.69
C THR A 307 2.61 20.63 16.26
N ALA A 308 3.92 20.83 16.06
CA ALA A 308 4.52 20.97 14.72
C ALA A 308 4.11 19.86 13.72
N VAL A 309 4.02 18.59 14.19
CA VAL A 309 3.58 17.45 13.36
C VAL A 309 2.09 17.53 12.96
N ARG A 310 1.24 18.20 13.74
CA ARG A 310 -0.16 18.50 13.36
C ARG A 310 -0.20 19.59 12.29
N VAL A 311 0.57 20.66 12.44
CA VAL A 311 0.64 21.77 11.47
C VAL A 311 1.10 21.26 10.09
N ILE A 312 2.09 20.37 10.07
CA ILE A 312 2.52 19.64 8.85
C ILE A 312 1.37 18.80 8.28
N ALA A 313 0.66 18.05 9.13
CA ALA A 313 -0.48 17.24 8.68
C ALA A 313 -1.62 18.07 8.04
N ASP A 314 -1.90 19.26 8.59
CA ASP A 314 -2.86 20.21 8.01
C ASP A 314 -2.39 20.74 6.65
N GLY A 315 -1.10 21.03 6.48
CA GLY A 315 -0.50 21.37 5.18
C GLY A 315 -0.64 20.25 4.14
N LEU A 316 -0.32 19.00 4.53
CA LEU A 316 -0.51 17.82 3.69
C LEU A 316 -1.99 17.58 3.32
N ALA A 317 -2.92 17.87 4.24
CA ALA A 317 -4.35 17.74 3.99
C ALA A 317 -4.88 18.81 3.03
N ALA A 318 -4.44 20.07 3.19
CA ALA A 318 -4.77 21.15 2.27
C ALA A 318 -4.24 20.87 0.85
N ALA A 319 -3.01 20.37 0.72
CA ALA A 319 -2.45 19.99 -0.58
C ALA A 319 -3.21 18.85 -1.27
N ARG A 320 -3.69 17.83 -0.52
CA ARG A 320 -4.56 16.78 -1.08
C ARG A 320 -5.89 17.34 -1.58
N ALA A 321 -6.60 18.12 -0.76
CA ALA A 321 -7.88 18.72 -1.14
C ALA A 321 -7.76 19.64 -2.38
N ALA A 322 -6.66 20.39 -2.47
CA ALA A 322 -6.32 21.20 -3.63
C ALA A 322 -5.99 20.35 -4.86
N ALA A 323 -5.23 19.26 -4.72
CA ALA A 323 -4.95 18.34 -5.82
C ALA A 323 -6.23 17.66 -6.36
N ASP A 324 -7.18 17.30 -5.48
CA ASP A 324 -8.48 16.75 -5.86
C ASP A 324 -9.33 17.78 -6.63
N TYR A 325 -9.30 19.04 -6.18
CA TYR A 325 -9.92 20.17 -6.88
C TYR A 325 -9.29 20.41 -8.25
N LEU A 326 -7.95 20.43 -8.37
CA LEU A 326 -7.24 20.56 -9.65
C LEU A 326 -7.55 19.40 -10.62
N ARG A 327 -7.77 18.19 -10.10
CA ARG A 327 -8.09 17.00 -10.92
C ARG A 327 -9.56 16.92 -11.32
N THR A 328 -10.50 17.42 -10.51
CA THR A 328 -11.94 17.13 -10.68
C THR A 328 -12.87 18.35 -10.67
N GLY A 329 -12.35 19.56 -10.45
CA GLY A 329 -13.12 20.80 -10.28
C GLY A 329 -13.84 20.93 -8.94
N ARG A 330 -13.73 19.94 -8.04
CA ARG A 330 -14.40 19.89 -6.74
C ARG A 330 -13.51 19.24 -5.68
N VAL A 331 -13.67 19.65 -4.43
CA VAL A 331 -13.08 18.91 -3.31
C VAL A 331 -13.91 17.65 -3.10
N GLN A 332 -13.34 16.48 -3.34
CA GLN A 332 -13.99 15.22 -3.03
C GLN A 332 -13.53 14.75 -1.65
N ALA A 333 -14.47 14.34 -0.80
CA ALA A 333 -14.10 13.56 0.38
C ALA A 333 -13.70 12.15 -0.10
N GLU A 334 -12.42 11.78 0.02
CA GLU A 334 -12.01 10.40 -0.15
C GLU A 334 -12.83 9.50 0.80
N PRO A 335 -13.40 8.37 0.32
CA PRO A 335 -14.07 7.42 1.20
C PRO A 335 -13.11 6.96 2.29
N ALA A 336 -13.45 7.21 3.55
CA ALA A 336 -12.59 6.86 4.68
C ALA A 336 -12.24 5.36 4.62
N PRO A 337 -10.95 4.98 4.60
CA PRO A 337 -10.57 3.59 4.39
C PRO A 337 -11.11 2.74 5.53
N VAL A 338 -11.81 1.67 5.18
CA VAL A 338 -12.34 0.74 6.19
C VAL A 338 -11.18 0.03 6.88
N ASN A 339 -11.23 0.01 8.20
CA ASN A 339 -10.17 -0.48 9.07
C ASN A 339 -10.74 -1.40 10.13
N VAL A 340 -10.16 -2.59 10.26
CA VAL A 340 -10.32 -3.44 11.44
C VAL A 340 -9.09 -3.22 12.35
N ARG A 341 -9.30 -3.34 13.65
CA ARG A 341 -8.27 -3.27 14.68
C ARG A 341 -8.33 -4.49 15.58
N TYR A 342 -7.21 -4.88 16.19
CA TYR A 342 -7.23 -6.01 17.11
C TYR A 342 -7.98 -5.73 18.42
N GLY A 343 -8.18 -4.46 18.77
CA GLY A 343 -8.63 -4.03 20.10
C GLY A 343 -7.56 -4.26 21.18
N PRO A 344 -7.97 -4.29 22.45
CA PRO A 344 -7.17 -4.85 23.54
C PRO A 344 -6.77 -6.30 23.22
N LEU A 345 -5.57 -6.71 23.64
CA LEU A 345 -5.11 -8.10 23.52
C LEU A 345 -5.12 -8.77 24.88
N THR A 346 -5.47 -10.06 24.89
CA THR A 346 -5.11 -10.95 26.01
C THR A 346 -3.60 -11.13 26.07
N ASP A 347 -3.08 -11.74 27.13
CA ASP A 347 -1.64 -11.91 27.30
C ASP A 347 -1.06 -12.96 26.34
N GLU A 348 -1.82 -13.97 25.96
CA GLU A 348 -1.45 -14.94 24.91
C GLU A 348 -1.33 -14.25 23.54
N GLU A 349 -2.29 -13.40 23.20
CA GLU A 349 -2.26 -12.64 21.95
C GLU A 349 -1.13 -11.60 21.95
N GLN A 350 -0.87 -10.98 23.09
CA GLN A 350 0.25 -10.06 23.27
C GLN A 350 1.57 -10.78 23.02
N ALA A 351 1.79 -11.98 23.58
CA ALA A 351 2.97 -12.80 23.32
C ALA A 351 3.14 -13.13 21.82
N ILE A 352 2.05 -13.41 21.10
CA ILE A 352 2.04 -13.67 19.64
C ILE A 352 2.33 -12.40 18.80
N VAL A 353 2.06 -11.20 19.32
CA VAL A 353 2.53 -9.95 18.69
C VAL A 353 4.00 -9.68 19.04
N GLU A 354 4.43 -10.03 20.24
CA GLU A 354 5.79 -9.77 20.74
C GLU A 354 6.86 -10.68 20.14
N SER A 355 6.51 -11.91 19.74
CA SER A 355 7.41 -12.85 19.04
C SER A 355 7.91 -12.34 17.68
N ARG A 356 7.23 -11.34 17.09
CA ARG A 356 7.49 -10.81 15.74
C ARG A 356 8.76 -9.96 15.62
N GLY A 357 9.26 -9.43 16.73
CA GLY A 357 10.41 -8.51 16.77
C GLY A 357 11.59 -9.07 17.55
N SER A 358 12.80 -8.65 17.18
CA SER A 358 14.02 -9.15 17.83
C SER A 358 14.09 -8.73 19.32
N ALA A 359 14.70 -9.60 20.14
CA ALA A 359 15.05 -9.30 21.52
C ALA A 359 16.28 -8.36 21.64
N ALA A 360 16.60 -7.58 20.59
CA ALA A 360 17.70 -6.64 20.63
C ALA A 360 17.51 -5.61 21.74
N ALA A 361 18.57 -5.35 22.50
CA ALA A 361 18.58 -4.39 23.58
C ALA A 361 18.38 -2.96 23.07
N ALA A 362 17.77 -2.15 23.93
CA ALA A 362 17.70 -0.70 23.85
C ALA A 362 19.05 -0.05 23.50
N GLY A 363 19.02 1.20 23.02
CA GLY A 363 20.21 2.03 22.96
C GLY A 363 20.12 3.21 22.00
N PRO A 364 21.15 4.07 22.02
CA PRO A 364 21.13 5.35 21.30
C PRO A 364 21.15 5.17 19.79
N VAL A 365 20.36 6.00 19.11
CA VAL A 365 20.38 6.18 17.65
C VAL A 365 21.43 7.23 17.29
N ALA A 366 22.70 6.85 17.40
CA ALA A 366 23.86 7.71 17.09
C ALA A 366 24.66 7.25 15.85
N SER A 367 24.27 6.13 15.24
CA SER A 367 24.93 5.57 14.05
C SER A 367 23.94 4.72 13.25
N VAL A 368 24.28 4.38 12.00
CA VAL A 368 23.48 3.47 11.15
C VAL A 368 23.27 2.11 11.82
N ALA A 369 24.28 1.59 12.52
CA ALA A 369 24.17 0.35 13.29
C ALA A 369 23.21 0.50 14.50
N GLY A 370 23.24 1.65 15.18
CA GLY A 370 22.28 1.98 16.25
C GLY A 370 20.85 2.11 15.73
N ALA A 371 20.65 2.81 14.61
CA ALA A 371 19.37 2.94 13.94
C ALA A 371 18.82 1.59 13.50
N ARG A 372 19.66 0.74 12.88
CA ARG A 372 19.27 -0.61 12.45
C ARG A 372 18.87 -1.51 13.63
N ARG A 373 19.62 -1.47 14.74
CA ARG A 373 19.26 -2.17 15.99
C ARG A 373 17.91 -1.71 16.52
N GLN A 374 17.74 -0.40 16.71
CA GLN A 374 16.51 0.17 17.27
C GLN A 374 15.31 -0.04 16.33
N ALA A 375 15.53 -0.08 15.02
CA ALA A 375 14.49 -0.41 14.06
C ALA A 375 14.11 -1.90 14.04
N GLY A 376 15.10 -2.79 14.17
CA GLY A 376 14.90 -4.24 14.30
C GLY A 376 14.16 -4.68 15.57
N ARG A 377 13.88 -3.74 16.50
CA ARG A 377 13.01 -3.94 17.65
C ARG A 377 11.51 -3.81 17.33
N CYS A 378 11.14 -3.34 16.14
CA CYS A 378 9.73 -3.21 15.73
C CYS A 378 9.01 -4.58 15.74
N LEU A 379 7.81 -4.62 16.33
CA LEU A 379 6.96 -5.83 16.36
C LEU A 379 6.15 -6.07 15.07
N LEU A 380 6.23 -5.17 14.07
CA LEU A 380 5.48 -5.30 12.80
C LEU A 380 4.00 -5.68 13.02
N CYS A 381 3.34 -4.95 13.92
CA CYS A 381 2.03 -5.31 14.46
C CYS A 381 0.86 -4.99 13.51
N GLY A 382 1.03 -4.04 12.59
CA GLY A 382 0.05 -3.73 11.53
C GLY A 382 0.07 -4.70 10.35
N CYS A 383 -1.00 -4.69 9.54
CA CYS A 383 -1.09 -5.44 8.30
C CYS A 383 -0.13 -4.88 7.23
N ARG A 384 0.72 -5.75 6.66
CA ARG A 384 1.91 -5.33 5.89
C ARG A 384 1.64 -4.87 4.46
N GLU A 385 0.54 -5.32 3.87
CA GLU A 385 0.10 -4.99 2.52
C GLU A 385 -1.33 -4.40 2.57
N HIS A 386 -1.63 -3.63 3.62
CA HIS A 386 -2.97 -3.08 3.86
C HIS A 386 -3.44 -2.16 2.73
N ASP A 387 -2.51 -1.48 2.08
CA ASP A 387 -2.61 -0.57 0.95
C ASP A 387 -3.09 -1.28 -0.33
N ARG A 388 -2.87 -2.60 -0.43
CA ARG A 388 -3.34 -3.44 -1.54
C ARG A 388 -4.42 -4.44 -1.13
N CYS A 389 -4.94 -4.33 0.09
CA CYS A 389 -5.96 -5.22 0.63
C CYS A 389 -7.31 -4.99 -0.08
N ARG A 390 -7.66 -5.91 -0.99
CA ARG A 390 -8.91 -5.86 -1.77
C ARG A 390 -10.14 -5.83 -0.86
N LEU A 391 -10.12 -6.53 0.29
CA LEU A 391 -11.22 -6.46 1.26
C LEU A 391 -11.45 -5.05 1.79
N ARG A 392 -10.39 -4.28 2.13
CA ARG A 392 -10.54 -2.89 2.61
C ARG A 392 -11.09 -1.98 1.51
N ALA A 393 -10.58 -2.12 0.28
CA ALA A 393 -11.04 -1.34 -0.86
C ALA A 393 -12.52 -1.61 -1.18
N VAL A 394 -12.91 -2.88 -1.27
CA VAL A 394 -14.30 -3.31 -1.49
C VAL A 394 -15.20 -2.88 -0.34
N ALA A 395 -14.74 -2.96 0.91
CA ALA A 395 -15.52 -2.51 2.07
C ALA A 395 -15.82 -1.00 2.03
N ALA A 396 -14.84 -0.18 1.63
CA ALA A 396 -15.07 1.25 1.41
C ALA A 396 -16.03 1.50 0.24
N GLU A 397 -15.86 0.76 -0.87
CA GLU A 397 -16.71 0.84 -2.08
C GLU A 397 -18.19 0.55 -1.80
N VAL A 398 -18.51 -0.45 -0.97
CA VAL A 398 -19.91 -0.81 -0.63
C VAL A 398 -20.46 -0.09 0.60
N GLY A 399 -19.65 0.73 1.27
CA GLY A 399 -19.98 1.41 2.52
C GLY A 399 -20.23 0.46 3.69
N ALA A 400 -19.45 -0.62 3.80
CA ALA A 400 -19.56 -1.61 4.86
C ALA A 400 -19.07 -1.07 6.22
N LYS A 401 -19.79 -1.42 7.29
CA LYS A 401 -19.44 -1.09 8.67
C LYS A 401 -18.88 -2.34 9.39
N PRO A 402 -17.59 -2.40 9.74
CA PRO A 402 -16.97 -3.59 10.36
C PRO A 402 -17.64 -4.06 11.65
N ASP A 403 -18.25 -3.13 12.39
CA ASP A 403 -18.92 -3.31 13.67
C ASP A 403 -20.42 -3.63 13.54
N ARG A 404 -20.96 -3.76 12.31
CA ARG A 404 -22.38 -4.03 12.08
C ARG A 404 -22.84 -5.39 12.61
N TYR A 405 -21.96 -6.38 12.58
CA TYR A 405 -22.17 -7.73 13.07
C TYR A 405 -21.00 -8.16 13.94
N THR A 406 -21.27 -8.56 15.18
CA THR A 406 -20.24 -9.07 16.10
C THR A 406 -20.13 -10.59 15.97
N GLY A 407 -19.09 -11.07 15.29
CA GLY A 407 -18.77 -12.49 15.21
C GLY A 407 -17.91 -12.96 16.39
N ARG A 408 -17.69 -14.27 16.48
CA ARG A 408 -16.67 -14.82 17.40
C ARG A 408 -15.29 -14.49 16.85
N ARG A 409 -14.54 -13.64 17.55
CA ARG A 409 -13.16 -13.25 17.22
C ARG A 409 -12.29 -14.50 17.03
N ARG A 410 -11.67 -14.64 15.84
CA ARG A 410 -10.70 -15.70 15.54
C ARG A 410 -9.47 -15.54 16.45
N PRO A 411 -8.87 -16.63 16.97
CA PRO A 411 -7.67 -16.53 17.79
C PRO A 411 -6.52 -15.97 16.95
N LEU A 412 -5.75 -15.03 17.53
CA LEU A 412 -4.53 -14.54 16.89
C LEU A 412 -3.55 -15.70 16.69
N GLN A 413 -3.11 -15.94 15.46
CA GLN A 413 -2.17 -17.00 15.12
C GLN A 413 -1.23 -16.56 14.01
N ARG A 414 -0.07 -17.21 13.89
CA ARG A 414 0.90 -16.94 12.84
C ARG A 414 1.75 -18.17 12.56
N ASP A 415 1.89 -18.49 11.28
CA ASP A 415 2.92 -19.39 10.75
C ASP A 415 3.89 -18.54 9.92
N ASP A 416 5.17 -18.55 10.28
CA ASP A 416 6.25 -17.95 9.49
C ASP A 416 7.40 -18.91 9.22
N SER A 417 7.07 -20.21 9.15
CA SER A 417 7.98 -21.30 8.75
C SER A 417 8.53 -21.13 7.33
N HIS A 418 7.73 -20.58 6.39
CA HIS A 418 8.19 -20.34 5.02
C HIS A 418 9.11 -19.10 4.97
N PRO A 419 10.30 -19.16 4.34
CA PRO A 419 11.31 -18.11 4.43
C PRO A 419 10.85 -16.73 3.95
N THR A 420 10.02 -16.67 2.89
CA THR A 420 9.59 -15.41 2.24
C THR A 420 8.14 -15.00 2.50
N VAL A 421 7.30 -15.87 3.07
CA VAL A 421 5.85 -15.66 3.20
C VAL A 421 5.39 -16.09 4.58
N ALA A 422 4.50 -15.31 5.20
CA ALA A 422 3.86 -15.67 6.45
C ALA A 422 2.36 -15.85 6.24
N TYR A 423 1.76 -16.68 7.09
CA TYR A 423 0.33 -16.94 7.14
C TYR A 423 -0.26 -16.52 8.50
N GLU A 424 -1.29 -15.67 8.46
CA GLU A 424 -2.04 -15.16 9.60
C GLU A 424 -3.52 -15.56 9.41
N PRO A 425 -3.97 -16.74 9.90
CA PRO A 425 -5.29 -17.30 9.58
C PRO A 425 -6.46 -16.46 10.10
N HIS A 426 -6.25 -15.67 11.14
CA HIS A 426 -7.23 -14.73 11.69
C HIS A 426 -7.58 -13.57 10.72
N LYS A 427 -6.75 -13.33 9.70
CA LYS A 427 -7.00 -12.39 8.60
C LYS A 427 -7.66 -13.05 7.38
N CYS A 428 -7.91 -14.36 7.41
CA CYS A 428 -8.40 -15.11 6.26
C CYS A 428 -9.93 -15.08 6.16
N ILE A 429 -10.44 -14.58 5.04
CA ILE A 429 -11.88 -14.60 4.70
C ILE A 429 -12.34 -15.88 3.97
N LEU A 430 -11.56 -16.96 4.07
CA LEU A 430 -11.87 -18.29 3.48
C LEU A 430 -12.26 -18.29 1.98
N CYS A 431 -11.78 -17.31 1.22
CA CYS A 431 -12.15 -17.10 -0.19
C CYS A 431 -11.75 -18.22 -1.18
N GLY A 432 -11.11 -19.31 -0.72
CA GLY A 432 -10.69 -20.45 -1.53
C GLY A 432 -9.59 -20.20 -2.59
N ALA A 433 -9.26 -18.94 -2.91
CA ALA A 433 -8.37 -18.60 -4.03
C ALA A 433 -6.95 -19.21 -3.97
N CYS A 434 -6.44 -19.50 -2.76
CA CYS A 434 -5.15 -20.19 -2.58
C CYS A 434 -5.25 -21.71 -2.83
N VAL A 435 -6.39 -22.32 -2.51
CA VAL A 435 -6.69 -23.75 -2.78
C VAL A 435 -6.95 -23.95 -4.28
N ALA A 436 -7.66 -23.01 -4.90
CA ALA A 436 -7.99 -23.03 -6.33
C ALA A 436 -6.81 -22.66 -7.26
N HIS A 437 -5.60 -22.44 -6.72
CA HIS A 437 -4.46 -21.96 -7.51
C HIS A 437 -4.01 -22.95 -8.61
N GLY A 438 -4.13 -24.26 -8.37
CA GLY A 438 -3.75 -25.30 -9.36
C GLY A 438 -2.24 -25.47 -9.57
N GLY A 439 -1.42 -24.96 -8.66
CA GLY A 439 0.05 -25.08 -8.70
C GLY A 439 0.60 -26.32 -7.99
N THR A 440 1.86 -26.22 -7.55
CA THR A 440 2.55 -27.19 -6.68
C THR A 440 2.15 -27.11 -5.21
N ALA A 441 1.62 -25.95 -4.78
CA ALA A 441 1.12 -25.76 -3.43
C ALA A 441 -0.03 -26.72 -3.09
N ARG A 442 0.05 -27.31 -1.89
CA ARG A 442 -0.91 -28.29 -1.38
C ARG A 442 -1.64 -27.69 -0.19
N LEU A 443 -2.72 -26.98 -0.47
CA LEU A 443 -3.57 -26.34 0.54
C LEU A 443 -5.00 -26.86 0.45
N SER A 444 -5.69 -26.92 1.60
CA SER A 444 -7.12 -27.24 1.67
C SER A 444 -7.82 -26.39 2.72
N ILE A 445 -9.15 -26.33 2.65
CA ILE A 445 -10.00 -25.82 3.74
C ILE A 445 -10.28 -27.02 4.67
N VAL A 446 -9.82 -26.92 5.92
CA VAL A 446 -10.08 -27.90 6.99
C VAL A 446 -11.02 -27.31 8.05
N GLY A 447 -11.81 -28.17 8.71
CA GLY A 447 -12.86 -27.72 9.65
C GLY A 447 -14.19 -27.37 8.96
N ARG A 448 -15.16 -26.87 9.72
CA ARG A 448 -16.50 -26.46 9.22
C ARG A 448 -17.04 -25.26 9.99
N GLY A 449 -17.82 -24.41 9.32
CA GLY A 449 -18.36 -23.18 9.93
C GLY A 449 -17.25 -22.30 10.49
N PHE A 450 -17.44 -21.75 11.70
CA PHE A 450 -16.47 -20.86 12.36
C PHE A 450 -15.12 -21.50 12.74
N THR A 451 -14.95 -22.82 12.62
CA THR A 451 -13.64 -23.48 12.81
C THR A 451 -12.88 -23.68 11.50
N ALA A 452 -13.45 -23.30 10.36
CA ALA A 452 -12.83 -23.47 9.06
C ALA A 452 -11.58 -22.58 8.89
N ARG A 453 -10.49 -23.18 8.39
CA ARG A 453 -9.20 -22.52 8.11
C ARG A 453 -8.51 -23.14 6.90
N ILE A 454 -7.57 -22.42 6.30
CA ILE A 454 -6.62 -23.00 5.34
C ILE A 454 -5.54 -23.75 6.13
N ALA A 455 -5.18 -24.95 5.68
CA ALA A 455 -4.08 -25.76 6.20
C ALA A 455 -3.36 -26.53 5.08
N GLY A 456 -2.13 -26.96 5.36
CA GLY A 456 -1.39 -27.93 4.55
C GLY A 456 -1.86 -29.38 4.77
N PRO A 457 -1.29 -30.36 4.05
CA PRO A 457 -1.60 -31.78 4.23
C PRO A 457 -1.19 -32.21 5.65
N TYR A 458 -2.08 -32.91 6.36
CA TYR A 458 -1.85 -33.31 7.77
C TYR A 458 -1.48 -32.13 8.69
N GLU A 459 -1.92 -30.91 8.35
CA GLU A 459 -1.58 -29.66 9.04
C GLU A 459 -0.08 -29.29 9.02
N ALA A 460 0.67 -29.79 8.03
CA ALA A 460 2.07 -29.45 7.82
C ALA A 460 2.29 -27.91 7.72
N PRO A 461 3.46 -27.41 8.19
CA PRO A 461 3.79 -25.99 8.15
C PRO A 461 3.71 -25.39 6.74
N MET A 462 3.45 -24.09 6.65
CA MET A 462 3.39 -23.39 5.36
C MET A 462 4.69 -23.47 4.55
N ALA A 463 5.84 -23.71 5.19
CA ALA A 463 7.10 -24.06 4.53
C ALA A 463 6.96 -25.22 3.53
N GLU A 464 6.26 -26.28 3.93
CA GLU A 464 6.06 -27.49 3.14
C GLU A 464 4.83 -27.37 2.22
N ALA A 465 3.77 -26.73 2.71
CA ALA A 465 2.49 -26.64 2.02
C ALA A 465 2.51 -25.69 0.81
N LEU A 466 3.28 -24.60 0.87
CA LEU A 466 3.30 -23.57 -0.19
C LEU A 466 4.22 -23.90 -1.36
N GLY A 467 5.31 -24.63 -1.13
CA GLY A 467 6.29 -24.99 -2.17
C GLY A 467 6.79 -23.80 -2.98
N ALA A 468 6.89 -23.97 -4.30
CA ALA A 468 7.38 -22.92 -5.20
C ALA A 468 6.39 -21.76 -5.42
N ASP A 469 5.13 -21.92 -5.01
CA ASP A 469 4.06 -20.97 -5.32
C ASP A 469 3.76 -20.00 -4.16
N ALA A 470 4.55 -20.03 -3.08
CA ALA A 470 4.33 -19.21 -1.89
C ALA A 470 4.07 -17.73 -2.22
N GLU A 471 4.90 -17.13 -3.08
CA GLU A 471 4.75 -15.74 -3.50
C GLU A 471 3.52 -15.50 -4.38
N ALA A 472 3.16 -16.45 -5.24
CA ALA A 472 1.93 -16.39 -6.03
C ALA A 472 0.69 -16.45 -5.13
N ILE A 473 0.71 -17.27 -4.07
CA ILE A 473 -0.36 -17.39 -3.08
C ILE A 473 -0.51 -16.13 -2.22
N ALA A 474 0.60 -15.52 -1.79
CA ALA A 474 0.57 -14.20 -1.15
C ALA A 474 -0.06 -13.16 -2.09
N ASP A 475 0.35 -13.15 -3.36
CA ASP A 475 -0.21 -12.28 -4.39
C ASP A 475 -1.67 -12.57 -4.75
N LEU A 476 -2.16 -13.80 -4.53
CA LEU A 476 -3.56 -14.19 -4.73
C LEU A 476 -4.46 -13.83 -3.55
N CYS A 477 -3.91 -13.60 -2.35
CA CYS A 477 -4.69 -13.29 -1.16
C CYS A 477 -5.43 -11.94 -1.32
N PRO A 478 -6.77 -11.87 -1.16
CA PRO A 478 -7.50 -10.61 -1.22
C PRO A 478 -7.44 -9.79 0.08
N THR A 479 -6.83 -10.33 1.14
CA THR A 479 -6.61 -9.64 2.42
C THR A 479 -5.12 -9.38 2.63
N SER A 480 -4.53 -9.95 3.68
CA SER A 480 -3.09 -10.15 3.88
C SER A 480 -2.86 -11.39 4.75
N ALA A 481 -3.77 -12.38 4.66
CA ALA A 481 -3.65 -13.62 5.43
C ALA A 481 -2.40 -14.37 5.02
N PHE A 482 -2.21 -14.61 3.72
CA PHE A 482 -0.89 -14.85 3.15
C PHE A 482 -0.30 -13.51 2.72
N HIS A 483 0.92 -13.21 3.14
CA HIS A 483 1.63 -11.97 2.78
C HIS A 483 3.16 -12.16 2.87
N ARG A 484 3.93 -11.27 2.25
CA ARG A 484 5.41 -11.40 2.24
C ARG A 484 6.05 -11.01 3.58
N ARG A 485 7.08 -11.78 4.00
CA ARG A 485 7.89 -11.51 5.22
C ARG A 485 8.80 -10.29 5.09
N LEU A 486 8.99 -9.76 3.88
CA LEU A 486 9.55 -8.43 3.62
C LEU A 486 8.48 -7.61 2.86
N PRO A 487 8.24 -6.33 3.20
CA PRO A 487 7.19 -5.57 2.56
C PRO A 487 7.65 -5.17 1.16
N ARG A 488 6.76 -5.17 0.16
CA ARG A 488 7.05 -4.45 -1.07
C ARG A 488 7.16 -2.95 -0.77
N PRO A 489 8.03 -2.20 -1.46
CA PRO A 489 7.97 -0.74 -1.47
C PRO A 489 6.54 -0.24 -1.73
N ARG A 490 5.96 0.56 -0.81
CA ARG A 490 4.61 1.13 -1.00
C ARG A 490 4.50 1.89 -2.34
N MET A 491 5.59 2.54 -2.77
CA MET A 491 5.64 3.39 -3.97
C MET A 491 5.88 2.66 -5.30
N ALA A 492 6.11 1.34 -5.31
CA ALA A 492 6.30 0.60 -6.56
C ALA A 492 5.03 0.48 -7.42
N TYR A 493 3.84 0.86 -6.94
CA TYR A 493 2.61 0.76 -7.75
C TYR A 493 2.39 1.99 -8.63
N ASP A 494 2.50 3.20 -8.06
CA ASP A 494 2.21 4.43 -8.80
C ASP A 494 3.33 4.79 -9.78
N ALA A 495 4.59 4.48 -9.47
CA ALA A 495 5.69 4.56 -10.42
C ALA A 495 5.52 3.60 -11.61
N ILE A 496 5.11 2.34 -11.38
CA ILE A 496 4.84 1.37 -12.45
C ILE A 496 3.59 1.77 -13.26
N ARG A 497 2.54 2.27 -12.60
CA ARG A 497 1.35 2.83 -13.25
C ARG A 497 1.72 4.03 -14.13
N GLY A 498 2.54 4.95 -13.64
CA GLY A 498 3.05 6.10 -14.39
C GLY A 498 3.89 5.67 -15.60
N LEU A 499 4.73 4.64 -15.47
CA LEU A 499 5.51 4.09 -16.58
C LEU A 499 4.62 3.40 -17.64
N LEU A 500 3.62 2.65 -17.21
CA LEU A 500 2.61 2.03 -18.08
C LEU A 500 1.77 3.09 -18.83
N LEU A 501 1.36 4.16 -18.15
CA LEU A 501 0.63 5.27 -18.77
C LEU A 501 1.48 6.02 -19.80
N ARG A 502 2.78 6.24 -19.55
CA ARG A 502 3.73 6.79 -20.54
C ARG A 502 3.85 5.90 -21.78
N LEU A 503 4.00 4.58 -21.59
CA LEU A 503 4.07 3.61 -22.69
C LEU A 503 2.80 3.61 -23.56
N LEU A 504 1.62 3.73 -22.93
CA LEU A 504 0.35 3.85 -23.65
C LEU A 504 0.20 5.17 -24.41
N HIS A 505 0.76 6.28 -23.92
CA HIS A 505 0.71 7.57 -24.60
C HIS A 505 1.62 7.63 -25.84
N VAL A 506 2.78 6.96 -25.80
CA VAL A 506 3.73 6.90 -26.93
C VAL A 506 3.24 6.02 -28.09
N LEU A 507 2.34 5.07 -27.84
CA LEU A 507 1.92 4.07 -28.83
C LEU A 507 0.62 4.40 -29.60
N GLY A 508 0.05 5.59 -29.40
CA GLY A 508 -1.11 6.06 -30.15
C GLY A 508 -2.47 5.58 -29.60
N GLY A 509 -3.47 6.45 -29.70
CA GLY A 509 -4.74 6.28 -28.99
C GLY A 509 -5.65 5.19 -29.55
N HIS A 510 -5.83 4.12 -28.78
CA HIS A 510 -7.08 3.34 -28.75
C HIS A 510 -7.59 3.25 -27.31
N HIS A 511 -8.91 3.27 -27.11
CA HIS A 511 -9.54 3.16 -25.80
C HIS A 511 -9.35 1.74 -25.22
N ALA A 512 -8.18 1.49 -24.64
CA ALA A 512 -7.91 0.28 -23.88
C ALA A 512 -8.54 0.38 -22.48
N VAL A 513 -9.59 -0.42 -22.24
CA VAL A 513 -9.91 -0.86 -20.88
C VAL A 513 -8.63 -1.50 -20.32
N LEU A 514 -8.18 -1.06 -19.14
CA LEU A 514 -7.00 -1.60 -18.48
C LEU A 514 -7.10 -3.14 -18.40
N PRO A 515 -6.26 -3.91 -19.12
CA PRO A 515 -6.24 -5.35 -18.93
C PRO A 515 -5.69 -5.65 -17.53
N ASP A 516 -6.20 -6.71 -16.90
CA ASP A 516 -5.62 -7.24 -15.65
C ASP A 516 -4.11 -7.43 -15.84
N VAL A 517 -3.33 -6.88 -14.91
CA VAL A 517 -1.86 -6.86 -15.00
C VAL A 517 -1.32 -8.29 -15.18
N PRO A 518 -0.56 -8.58 -16.25
CA PRO A 518 -0.08 -9.93 -16.50
C PRO A 518 0.87 -10.36 -15.36
N ARG A 519 0.51 -11.47 -14.70
CA ARG A 519 1.36 -12.13 -13.70
C ARG A 519 1.92 -13.43 -14.24
N CYS A 520 3.18 -13.66 -13.89
CA CYS A 520 3.99 -14.88 -14.09
C CYS A 520 4.65 -15.07 -15.48
N PRO A 521 6.00 -15.17 -15.53
CA PRO A 521 6.71 -15.64 -16.71
C PRO A 521 6.84 -17.16 -16.71
N ARG A 522 6.10 -17.87 -17.56
CA ARG A 522 6.39 -19.27 -17.98
C ARG A 522 5.52 -19.71 -19.16
N ILE A 523 5.94 -19.37 -20.38
CA ILE A 523 5.49 -20.09 -21.58
C ILE A 523 6.52 -21.17 -21.90
N ARG A 524 6.16 -22.44 -21.69
CA ARG A 524 6.77 -23.55 -22.43
C ARG A 524 6.10 -23.59 -23.81
N GLN A 525 6.90 -23.56 -24.86
CA GLN A 525 6.41 -23.76 -26.23
C GLN A 525 5.95 -25.22 -26.43
N ALA A 526 4.72 -25.41 -26.92
CA ALA A 526 4.32 -26.59 -27.72
C ALA A 526 2.99 -26.31 -28.44
N ALA A 527 2.92 -26.67 -29.74
CA ALA A 527 1.77 -26.61 -30.65
C ALA A 527 1.17 -25.20 -30.96
N GLY A 528 0.81 -24.86 -32.20
CA GLY A 528 1.10 -25.52 -33.48
C GLY A 528 0.19 -25.07 -34.63
N ARG A 529 0.78 -24.61 -35.75
CA ARG A 529 0.18 -24.37 -37.10
C ARG A 529 -1.04 -23.43 -37.14
N THR A 530 -0.92 -22.20 -37.67
CA THR A 530 -1.07 -21.87 -39.12
C THR A 530 -0.90 -20.34 -39.31
N ALA A 531 -0.67 -19.72 -40.48
CA ALA A 531 -0.34 -20.18 -41.84
C ALA A 531 0.39 -19.05 -42.64
N ALA A 532 0.78 -19.36 -43.89
CA ALA A 532 1.07 -18.48 -45.04
C ALA A 532 1.52 -17.01 -44.83
N GLY A 533 2.79 -16.73 -45.12
CA GLY A 533 3.32 -15.39 -45.39
C GLY A 533 4.68 -15.46 -46.10
N ARG A 534 4.70 -15.55 -47.44
CA ARG A 534 5.95 -15.61 -48.23
C ARG A 534 6.53 -14.21 -48.42
N LEU A 535 7.74 -13.95 -47.90
CA LEU A 535 8.66 -12.98 -48.49
C LEU A 535 10.07 -13.59 -48.55
N ARG A 536 10.70 -13.49 -49.73
CA ARG A 536 12.07 -13.95 -50.00
C ARG A 536 12.99 -12.73 -50.17
N ALA A 537 14.01 -12.64 -49.33
CA ALA A 537 15.33 -12.07 -49.61
C ALA A 537 16.28 -12.63 -48.51
N GLY A 538 17.52 -13.04 -48.75
CA GLY A 538 18.36 -12.87 -49.95
C GLY A 538 19.67 -12.15 -49.59
N GLY A 539 20.50 -12.73 -48.70
CA GLY A 539 21.66 -12.02 -48.14
C GLY A 539 22.75 -12.94 -47.55
N ARG A 540 23.80 -13.14 -48.35
CA ARG A 540 25.01 -13.97 -48.15
C ARG A 540 25.67 -14.00 -46.76
N ASP A 541 25.97 -15.24 -46.34
CA ASP A 541 27.22 -15.74 -45.72
C ASP A 541 28.31 -14.71 -45.31
N ARG A 542 28.72 -14.76 -44.04
CA ARG A 542 30.14 -14.75 -43.66
C ARG A 542 30.39 -15.49 -42.35
N ARG A 543 31.31 -16.44 -42.40
CA ARG A 543 31.79 -17.28 -41.28
C ARG A 543 32.73 -16.48 -40.39
N HIS A 544 32.68 -16.70 -39.07
CA HIS A 544 33.90 -16.89 -38.27
C HIS A 544 33.62 -17.86 -37.11
N ARG A 545 34.50 -18.85 -36.94
CA ARG A 545 34.49 -19.80 -35.82
C ARG A 545 35.37 -19.24 -34.70
N HIS A 546 34.99 -19.39 -33.44
CA HIS A 546 35.92 -19.79 -32.37
C HIS A 546 35.19 -20.61 -31.29
N ARG A 547 35.96 -21.46 -30.59
CA ARG A 547 35.51 -22.59 -29.74
C ARG A 547 35.00 -22.15 -28.35
N PRO A 548 34.11 -22.93 -27.71
CA PRO A 548 33.93 -22.92 -26.26
C PRO A 548 34.95 -23.86 -25.55
N PRO A 549 35.27 -23.63 -24.27
CA PRO A 549 35.88 -24.64 -23.41
C PRO A 549 34.81 -25.47 -22.68
N GLY A 550 35.05 -26.78 -22.56
CA GLY A 550 34.20 -27.70 -21.80
C GLY A 550 34.86 -28.19 -20.51
N ARG A 551 34.03 -28.37 -19.46
CA ARG A 551 33.94 -29.47 -18.46
C ARG A 551 35.07 -30.55 -18.39
N PRO A 552 35.12 -31.34 -17.29
CA PRO A 552 34.93 -31.02 -15.86
C PRO A 552 36.02 -31.73 -14.99
N LEU A 553 35.95 -31.62 -13.65
CA LEU A 553 36.63 -32.58 -12.75
C LEU A 553 35.69 -33.04 -11.62
N GLY A 554 35.71 -34.34 -11.32
CA GLY A 554 34.95 -34.98 -10.25
C GLY A 554 35.76 -35.15 -8.95
N PRO A 555 35.17 -35.78 -7.91
CA PRO A 555 35.70 -35.76 -6.55
C PRO A 555 36.63 -36.95 -6.23
N PRO A 556 37.49 -36.85 -5.20
CA PRO A 556 38.06 -37.98 -4.48
C PRO A 556 37.25 -38.33 -3.23
N ALA A 557 37.38 -39.57 -2.74
CA ALA A 557 36.72 -40.09 -1.55
C ALA A 557 37.73 -40.79 -0.60
N GLY A 558 37.38 -40.86 0.69
CA GLY A 558 37.73 -41.99 1.57
C GLY A 558 39.02 -41.91 2.41
N GLY A 559 38.93 -42.39 3.67
CA GLY A 559 40.03 -42.56 4.65
C GLY A 559 39.87 -41.65 5.88
N ALA A 560 39.39 -42.03 7.08
CA ALA A 560 39.25 -43.28 7.87
C ALA A 560 40.35 -43.48 8.96
N ALA A 561 39.92 -43.99 10.13
CA ALA A 561 40.62 -44.16 11.43
C ALA A 561 40.95 -42.84 12.20
N GLY A 562 40.83 -42.71 13.54
CA GLY A 562 40.35 -43.59 14.63
C GLY A 562 41.32 -43.57 15.85
N GLY A 563 40.94 -43.52 17.15
CA GLY A 563 39.65 -43.39 17.88
C GLY A 563 39.79 -42.38 19.05
N GLY A 564 39.20 -42.49 20.26
CA GLY A 564 38.31 -43.47 20.91
C GLY A 564 38.15 -43.19 22.44
N GLY A 565 36.97 -43.46 23.02
CA GLY A 565 36.69 -43.56 24.49
C GLY A 565 36.47 -42.26 25.29
N GLY A 566 35.53 -42.18 26.26
CA GLY A 566 34.43 -43.10 26.61
C GLY A 566 33.67 -42.78 27.92
N VAL A 567 32.40 -43.24 27.96
CA VAL A 567 31.58 -43.69 29.12
C VAL A 567 31.06 -42.70 30.20
N HIS A 568 29.83 -43.01 30.65
CA HIS A 568 29.04 -42.50 31.80
C HIS A 568 28.39 -41.10 31.67
N GLY A 569 27.12 -40.87 32.04
CA GLY A 569 26.07 -41.79 32.52
C GLY A 569 25.18 -41.14 33.60
N GLY A 570 23.87 -41.42 33.62
CA GLY A 570 22.98 -41.02 34.71
C GLY A 570 21.67 -40.37 34.26
N ALA A 571 20.54 -40.88 34.73
CA ALA A 571 19.19 -40.36 34.50
C ALA A 571 18.67 -39.58 35.74
N GLY A 572 17.58 -38.83 35.58
CA GLY A 572 16.87 -38.23 36.72
C GLY A 572 15.84 -37.16 36.32
N ALA A 573 14.57 -37.57 36.19
CA ALA A 573 13.41 -36.69 36.36
C ALA A 573 13.03 -36.63 37.87
N PRO A 574 12.06 -35.83 38.35
CA PRO A 574 10.73 -35.57 37.74
C PRO A 574 10.63 -34.27 36.94
#